data_AF-A0A9E1XI84-F1
#
_entry.id   AF-A0A9E1XI84-F1
#
_cell.length_a   1.000
_cell.length_b   1.000
_cell.length_c   1.000
_cell.angle_alpha   90.00
_cell.angle_beta   90.00
_cell.angle_gamma   90.00
#
_symmetry.space_group_name_H-M   'P 1'
#
loop_
_entity.id
_entity.type
_entity.pdbx_description
1 polymer ?
#
loop_
_entity_poly.entity_id
_entity_poly.type
_entity_poly.pdbx_seq_one_letter_code
_entity_poly.pdbx_strand_id
1 'polypeptide(L)'
;MTPEELRNIIDRAHYFGLLQKNLDGQLVHAPFSLTPYQLPTSLISQLQTHTQWSSLLFWKVAQNSDFIREILEPTAKVDEFVRFLISLIPKEKRQDQQLLINRNDFLIERKENGELQPLQVEFNTISASFAHLSERVTTLHQQLQQEHILKAAPLPHNAIAGFASGIKETIENLGWQDAALLMLVQPKERNWFDQMGFFAVLSKRGVKVVRATLAEVHEKGKLK
;
A
#
# COMPACT_ATOMS: atom_id res chain seq x y z
N MET A 1 15.27 23.40 17.26
CA MET A 1 14.70 23.73 15.94
C MET A 1 13.87 24.99 16.10
N THR A 2 14.12 26.02 15.30
CA THR A 2 13.40 27.29 15.33
C THR A 2 12.07 27.18 14.56
N PRO A 3 11.09 28.09 14.77
CA PRO A 3 9.87 28.12 13.98
C PRO A 3 10.11 28.32 12.47
N GLU A 4 11.18 29.02 12.10
CA GLU A 4 11.56 29.22 10.71
C GLU A 4 12.09 27.93 10.06
N GLU A 5 12.94 27.19 10.77
CA GLU A 5 13.41 25.87 10.32
C GLU A 5 12.23 24.91 10.12
N LEU A 6 11.26 24.91 11.03
CA LEU A 6 10.07 24.06 10.88
C LEU A 6 9.23 24.43 9.66
N ARG A 7 9.02 25.73 9.40
CA ARG A 7 8.33 26.21 8.19
C ARG A 7 9.06 25.77 6.92
N ASN A 8 10.39 25.89 6.90
CA ASN A 8 11.21 25.45 5.77
C ASN A 8 11.05 23.94 5.52
N ILE A 9 11.00 23.12 6.57
CA ILE A 9 10.78 21.67 6.43
C ILE A 9 9.39 21.37 5.87
N ILE A 10 8.36 22.12 6.26
CA ILE A 10 7.01 22.01 5.68
C ILE A 10 7.03 22.38 4.20
N ASP A 11 7.72 23.44 3.79
CA ASP A 11 7.86 23.83 2.38
C ASP A 11 8.58 22.73 1.58
N ARG A 12 9.59 22.08 2.17
CA ARG A 12 10.26 20.93 1.55
C ARG A 12 9.36 19.71 1.40
N ALA A 13 8.46 19.47 2.37
CA ALA A 13 7.47 18.41 2.23
C ALA A 13 6.57 18.64 0.99
N HIS A 14 6.15 19.88 0.76
CA HIS A 14 5.44 20.25 -0.47
C HIS A 14 6.31 20.05 -1.72
N TYR A 15 7.56 20.51 -1.69
CA TYR A 15 8.52 20.37 -2.79
C TYR A 15 8.74 18.91 -3.20
N PHE A 16 8.87 17.99 -2.23
CA PHE A 16 9.02 16.56 -2.52
C PHE A 16 7.72 15.84 -2.87
N GLY A 17 6.58 16.52 -2.86
CA GLY A 17 5.31 15.91 -3.21
C GLY A 17 4.69 15.08 -2.09
N LEU A 18 5.03 15.33 -0.82
CA LEU A 18 4.27 14.81 0.33
C LEU A 18 2.94 15.54 0.41
N LEU A 19 2.00 15.22 -0.47
CA LEU A 19 0.78 16.01 -0.67
C LEU A 19 -0.48 15.22 -0.36
N GLN A 20 -1.50 15.93 0.11
CA GLN A 20 -2.87 15.44 0.25
C GLN A 20 -3.87 16.59 0.03
N LYS A 21 -5.15 16.27 -0.13
CA LYS A 21 -6.23 17.26 0.02
C LYS A 21 -6.81 17.18 1.41
N ASN A 22 -6.96 18.33 2.08
CA ASN A 22 -7.68 18.39 3.35
C ASN A 22 -9.21 18.27 3.13
N LEU A 23 -10.00 18.37 4.22
CA LEU A 23 -11.46 18.24 4.15
C LEU A 23 -12.12 19.33 3.29
N ASP A 24 -11.50 20.51 3.20
CA ASP A 24 -11.95 21.64 2.37
C ASP A 24 -11.46 21.53 0.91
N GLY A 25 -10.76 20.46 0.56
CA GLY A 25 -10.23 20.22 -0.78
C GLY A 25 -8.96 21.01 -1.12
N GLN A 26 -8.39 21.73 -0.15
CA GLN A 26 -7.15 22.48 -0.31
C GLN A 26 -5.95 21.53 -0.34
N LEU A 27 -4.98 21.86 -1.19
CA LEU A 27 -3.72 21.14 -1.25
C LEU A 27 -2.86 21.49 -0.04
N VAL A 28 -2.50 20.47 0.74
CA VAL A 28 -1.64 20.59 1.92
C VAL A 28 -0.63 19.44 1.94
N HIS A 29 0.34 19.50 2.83
CA HIS A 29 1.22 18.36 3.02
C HIS A 29 0.47 17.17 3.66
N ALA A 30 0.84 15.95 3.28
CA ALA A 30 0.44 14.74 4.03
C ALA A 30 1.08 14.77 5.43
N PRO A 31 0.46 14.22 6.48
CA PRO A 31 1.06 14.23 7.82
C PRO A 31 2.30 13.32 7.82
N PHE A 32 3.39 13.79 8.42
CA PHE A 32 4.64 13.05 8.51
C PHE A 32 5.34 13.32 9.85
N SER A 33 6.18 12.38 10.29
CA SER A 33 7.06 12.61 11.43
C SER A 33 8.30 13.38 10.99
N LEU A 34 8.76 14.34 11.81
CA LEU A 34 9.99 15.07 11.52
C LEU A 34 11.22 14.15 11.52
N THR A 35 11.26 13.20 12.45
CA THR A 35 12.35 12.24 12.62
C THR A 35 11.90 10.82 12.25
N PRO A 36 12.78 9.99 11.67
CA PRO A 36 12.48 8.58 11.46
C PRO A 36 12.40 7.84 12.80
N TYR A 37 11.53 6.83 12.85
CA TYR A 37 11.45 5.93 14.00
C TYR A 37 12.64 4.96 14.01
N GLN A 38 13.23 4.71 15.18
CA GLN A 38 14.42 3.87 15.32
C GLN A 38 14.06 2.47 15.81
N LEU A 39 14.53 1.46 15.08
CA LEU A 39 14.37 0.05 15.42
C LEU A 39 15.72 -0.68 15.30
N PRO A 40 16.00 -1.67 16.17
CA PRO A 40 17.15 -2.55 15.97
C PRO A 40 17.08 -3.26 14.63
N THR A 41 18.22 -3.41 13.95
CA THR A 41 18.31 -4.12 12.66
C THR A 41 17.76 -5.55 12.75
N SER A 42 18.00 -6.24 13.87
CA SER A 42 17.45 -7.59 14.12
C SER A 42 15.92 -7.61 14.07
N LEU A 43 15.27 -6.61 14.64
CA LEU A 43 13.81 -6.50 14.65
C LEU A 43 13.27 -6.16 13.26
N ILE A 44 13.96 -5.30 12.50
CA ILE A 44 13.59 -5.02 11.09
C ILE A 44 13.65 -6.29 10.24
N SER A 45 14.72 -7.08 10.36
CA SER A 45 14.85 -8.36 9.66
C SER A 45 13.75 -9.35 10.06
N GLN A 46 13.36 -9.37 11.33
CA GLN A 46 12.27 -10.20 11.82
C GLN A 46 10.93 -9.79 11.19
N LEU A 47 10.62 -8.50 11.13
CA LEU A 47 9.41 -7.97 10.50
C LEU A 47 9.34 -8.31 9.00
N GLN A 48 10.46 -8.20 8.28
CA GLN A 48 10.55 -8.58 6.86
C GLN A 48 10.31 -10.08 6.66
N THR A 49 10.94 -10.92 7.49
CA THR A 49 10.77 -12.38 7.45
C THR A 49 9.32 -12.76 7.75
N HIS A 50 8.72 -12.17 8.79
CA HIS A 50 7.30 -12.40 9.12
C HIS A 50 6.39 -11.99 7.96
N THR A 51 6.67 -10.86 7.30
CA THR A 51 5.90 -10.39 6.14
C THR A 51 5.93 -11.39 4.98
N GLN A 52 7.07 -12.01 4.69
CA GLN A 52 7.17 -13.04 3.65
C GLN A 52 6.33 -14.28 3.99
N TRP A 53 6.43 -14.79 5.22
CA TRP A 53 5.64 -15.94 5.64
C TRP A 53 4.15 -15.65 5.70
N SER A 54 3.74 -14.47 6.20
CA SER A 54 2.35 -14.03 6.16
C SER A 54 1.83 -13.92 4.73
N SER A 55 2.64 -13.40 3.80
CA SER A 55 2.27 -13.33 2.39
C SER A 55 1.96 -14.71 1.81
N LEU A 56 2.82 -15.71 2.08
CA LEU A 56 2.60 -17.08 1.64
C LEU A 56 1.37 -17.72 2.32
N LEU A 57 1.18 -17.49 3.61
CA LEU A 57 0.04 -17.98 4.37
C LEU A 57 -1.27 -17.44 3.79
N PHE A 58 -1.40 -16.13 3.67
CA PHE A 58 -2.62 -15.50 3.17
C PHE A 58 -2.86 -15.79 1.68
N TRP A 59 -1.79 -15.99 0.89
CA TRP A 59 -1.91 -16.55 -0.44
C TRP A 59 -2.55 -17.93 -0.40
N LYS A 60 -2.05 -18.87 0.41
CA LYS A 60 -2.62 -20.22 0.53
C LYS A 60 -4.07 -20.21 1.04
N VAL A 61 -4.39 -19.31 1.98
CA VAL A 61 -5.76 -19.09 2.45
C VAL A 61 -6.66 -18.64 1.28
N ALA A 62 -6.21 -17.68 0.46
CA ALA A 62 -6.93 -17.21 -0.72
C ALA A 62 -7.14 -18.29 -1.80
N GLN A 63 -6.30 -19.34 -1.82
CA GLN A 63 -6.51 -20.49 -2.71
C GLN A 63 -7.54 -21.49 -2.18
N ASN A 64 -7.89 -21.45 -0.90
CA ASN A 64 -8.78 -22.43 -0.26
C ASN A 64 -10.17 -21.83 -0.02
N SER A 65 -11.00 -21.86 -1.07
CA SER A 65 -12.37 -21.32 -1.03
C SER A 65 -13.28 -22.01 -0.01
N ASP A 66 -13.06 -23.30 0.28
CA ASP A 66 -13.85 -24.04 1.27
C ASP A 66 -13.53 -23.58 2.69
N PHE A 67 -12.24 -23.43 3.00
CA PHE A 67 -11.80 -22.85 4.27
C PHE A 67 -12.33 -21.42 4.47
N ILE A 68 -12.26 -20.57 3.45
CA ILE A 68 -12.80 -19.19 3.53
C ILE A 68 -14.30 -19.22 3.82
N ARG A 69 -15.06 -20.06 3.11
CA ARG A 69 -16.50 -20.20 3.32
C ARG A 69 -16.82 -20.67 4.74
N GLU A 70 -16.16 -21.72 5.20
CA GLU A 70 -16.34 -22.30 6.53
C GLU A 70 -16.10 -21.25 7.64
N ILE A 71 -14.98 -20.54 7.58
CA ILE A 71 -14.60 -19.57 8.61
C ILE A 71 -15.49 -18.33 8.60
N LEU A 72 -15.94 -17.87 7.44
CA LEU A 72 -16.73 -16.63 7.31
C LEU A 72 -18.25 -16.85 7.35
N GLU A 73 -18.74 -18.09 7.29
CA GLU A 73 -20.18 -18.39 7.34
C GLU A 73 -20.88 -17.82 8.59
N PRO A 74 -20.32 -17.92 9.81
CA PRO A 74 -20.94 -17.33 10.99
C PRO A 74 -21.08 -15.81 10.88
N THR A 75 -20.05 -15.12 10.37
CA THR A 75 -20.05 -13.67 10.18
C THR A 75 -21.06 -13.24 9.11
N ALA A 76 -21.17 -14.00 8.02
CA ALA A 76 -22.14 -13.74 6.94
C ALA A 76 -23.61 -13.81 7.40
N LYS A 77 -23.91 -14.46 8.54
CA LYS A 77 -25.27 -14.50 9.10
C LYS A 77 -25.70 -13.14 9.67
N VAL A 78 -24.74 -12.29 10.05
CA VAL A 78 -24.99 -11.00 10.70
C VAL A 78 -24.44 -9.81 9.92
N ASP A 79 -23.55 -10.02 8.95
CA ASP A 79 -22.97 -8.97 8.11
C ASP A 79 -23.37 -9.16 6.64
N GLU A 80 -24.14 -8.21 6.10
CA GLU A 80 -24.62 -8.22 4.72
C GLU A 80 -23.48 -8.10 3.69
N PHE A 81 -22.45 -7.31 3.99
CA PHE A 81 -21.34 -7.09 3.08
C PHE A 81 -20.48 -8.35 2.97
N VAL A 82 -20.16 -9.00 4.09
CA VAL A 82 -19.42 -10.28 4.10
C VAL A 82 -20.22 -11.37 3.38
N ARG A 83 -21.53 -11.46 3.65
CA ARG A 83 -22.42 -12.39 2.94
C ARG A 83 -22.44 -12.16 1.43
N PHE A 84 -22.47 -10.89 1.01
CA PHE A 84 -22.37 -10.53 -0.40
C PHE A 84 -21.04 -11.02 -1.00
N LEU A 85 -19.89 -10.74 -0.37
CA LEU A 85 -18.58 -11.18 -0.86
C LEU A 85 -18.47 -12.71 -0.97
N ILE A 86 -18.93 -13.47 0.03
CA ILE A 86 -18.93 -14.94 -0.01
C ILE A 86 -19.79 -15.46 -1.17
N SER A 87 -20.93 -14.81 -1.45
CA SER A 87 -21.82 -15.19 -2.55
C SER A 87 -21.18 -15.06 -3.95
N LEU A 88 -20.06 -14.32 -4.05
CA LEU A 88 -19.30 -14.15 -5.30
C LEU A 88 -18.31 -15.30 -5.54
N ILE A 89 -17.80 -15.95 -4.50
CA ILE A 89 -16.81 -17.04 -4.60
C ILE A 89 -17.26 -18.14 -5.58
N PRO A 90 -18.49 -18.71 -5.49
CA PRO A 90 -18.91 -19.76 -6.44
C PRO A 90 -19.14 -19.24 -7.87
N LYS A 91 -19.25 -17.92 -8.06
CA LYS A 91 -19.45 -17.27 -9.37
C LYS A 91 -18.13 -16.80 -10.00
N GLU A 92 -17.02 -16.90 -9.25
CA GLU A 92 -15.72 -16.42 -9.67
C GLU A 92 -15.19 -17.23 -10.85
N LYS A 93 -14.82 -16.54 -11.93
CA LYS A 93 -13.98 -17.10 -13.00
C LYS A 93 -12.54 -16.77 -12.67
N ARG A 94 -11.88 -17.68 -11.95
CA ARG A 94 -10.50 -17.47 -11.48
C ARG A 94 -9.55 -17.39 -12.67
N GLN A 95 -8.65 -16.41 -12.66
CA GLN A 95 -7.50 -16.37 -13.57
C GLN A 95 -6.33 -17.13 -12.97
N ASP A 96 -5.59 -17.84 -13.81
CA ASP A 96 -4.44 -18.66 -13.39
C ASP A 96 -3.30 -17.81 -12.83
N GLN A 97 -3.17 -16.57 -13.32
CA GLN A 97 -2.22 -15.60 -12.80
C GLN A 97 -2.92 -14.62 -11.87
N GLN A 98 -2.45 -14.56 -10.63
CA GLN A 98 -2.94 -13.65 -9.60
C GLN A 98 -1.74 -12.96 -8.94
N LEU A 99 -1.91 -11.70 -8.56
CA LEU A 99 -0.87 -10.91 -7.91
C LEU A 99 -1.36 -10.51 -6.52
N LEU A 100 -0.56 -10.80 -5.49
CA LEU A 100 -0.79 -10.33 -4.14
C LEU A 100 0.11 -9.11 -3.86
N ILE A 101 -0.51 -7.95 -3.69
CA ILE A 101 0.12 -6.77 -3.10
C ILE A 101 -0.48 -6.60 -1.70
N ASN A 102 0.36 -6.68 -0.68
CA ASN A 102 -0.09 -6.62 0.71
C ASN A 102 0.71 -5.61 1.54
N ARG A 103 0.19 -5.32 2.73
CA ARG A 103 0.91 -4.63 3.81
C ARG A 103 0.69 -5.38 5.11
N ASN A 104 1.78 -5.65 5.82
CA ASN A 104 1.76 -6.35 7.10
C ASN A 104 2.12 -5.35 8.20
N ASP A 105 1.15 -5.04 9.04
CA ASP A 105 1.23 -3.97 10.03
C ASP A 105 1.49 -4.56 11.42
N PHE A 106 2.46 -3.98 12.12
CA PHE A 106 2.91 -4.44 13.43
C PHE A 106 2.96 -3.29 14.43
N LEU A 107 2.65 -3.60 15.69
CA LEU A 107 3.01 -2.77 16.84
C LEU A 107 4.13 -3.46 17.62
N ILE A 108 4.98 -2.68 18.29
CA ILE A 108 6.09 -3.21 19.07
C ILE A 108 5.76 -3.11 20.56
N GLU A 109 5.67 -4.25 21.22
CA GLU A 109 5.58 -4.36 22.66
C GLU A 109 6.98 -4.37 23.27
N ARG A 110 7.20 -3.58 24.33
CA ARG A 110 8.40 -3.67 25.15
C ARG A 110 8.08 -4.51 26.39
N LYS A 111 8.67 -5.70 26.48
CA LYS A 111 8.55 -6.57 27.65
C LYS A 111 9.30 -6.01 28.86
N GLU A 112 9.01 -6.55 30.04
CA GLU A 112 9.66 -6.18 31.30
C GLU A 112 11.19 -6.37 31.27
N ASN A 113 11.67 -7.40 30.56
CA ASN A 113 13.10 -7.67 30.36
C ASN A 113 13.78 -6.71 29.35
N GLY A 114 13.03 -5.74 28.80
CA GLY A 114 13.52 -4.76 27.81
C GLY A 114 13.49 -5.24 26.35
N GLU A 115 13.14 -6.51 26.10
CA GLU A 115 12.98 -7.09 24.78
C GLU A 115 11.87 -6.38 24.00
N LEU A 116 12.11 -6.13 22.72
CA LEU A 116 11.11 -5.59 21.79
C LEU A 116 10.48 -6.75 21.01
N GLN A 117 9.20 -7.01 21.26
CA GLN A 117 8.43 -8.04 20.56
C GLN A 117 7.53 -7.39 19.50
N PRO A 118 7.63 -7.78 18.21
CA PRO A 118 6.67 -7.37 17.20
C PRO A 118 5.38 -8.18 17.33
N LEU A 119 4.25 -7.49 17.39
CA LEU A 119 2.91 -8.06 17.39
C LEU A 119 2.20 -7.65 16.10
N GLN A 120 1.81 -8.62 15.29
CA GLN A 120 1.03 -8.37 14.08
C GLN A 120 -0.36 -7.88 14.48
N VAL A 121 -0.76 -6.72 13.96
CA VAL A 121 -2.07 -6.12 14.26
C VAL A 121 -3.02 -6.19 13.07
N GLU A 122 -2.48 -6.16 11.85
CA GLU A 122 -3.30 -6.20 10.64
C GLU A 122 -2.52 -6.75 9.45
N PHE A 123 -3.20 -7.49 8.58
CA PHE A 123 -2.66 -7.93 7.29
C PHE A 123 -3.59 -7.48 6.17
N ASN A 124 -3.19 -6.43 5.47
CA ASN A 124 -3.98 -5.76 4.45
C ASN A 124 -3.69 -6.37 3.07
N THR A 125 -4.70 -6.98 2.43
CA THR A 125 -4.60 -7.60 1.09
C THR A 125 -5.35 -6.82 0.00
N ILE A 126 -6.06 -5.76 0.37
CA ILE A 126 -6.80 -4.89 -0.54
C ILE A 126 -6.33 -3.45 -0.34
N SER A 127 -6.05 -2.75 -1.44
CA SER A 127 -5.71 -1.32 -1.44
C SER A 127 -4.60 -0.94 -0.44
N ALA A 128 -3.52 -1.72 -0.41
CA ALA A 128 -2.32 -1.45 0.39
C ALA A 128 -1.72 -0.07 0.02
N SER A 129 -2.10 0.94 0.80
CA SER A 129 -1.84 2.36 0.52
C SER A 129 -0.48 2.82 1.03
N PHE A 130 -0.09 4.03 0.60
CA PHE A 130 1.06 4.82 1.03
C PHE A 130 2.40 4.42 0.42
N ALA A 131 2.44 3.56 -0.60
CA ALA A 131 3.69 3.14 -1.22
C ALA A 131 4.49 4.30 -1.85
N HIS A 132 3.81 5.34 -2.34
CA HIS A 132 4.46 6.53 -2.87
C HIS A 132 4.81 7.52 -1.75
N LEU A 133 3.83 7.84 -0.91
CA LEU A 133 4.00 8.86 0.12
C LEU A 133 5.07 8.45 1.15
N SER A 134 5.18 7.17 1.51
CA SER A 134 6.25 6.67 2.38
C SER A 134 7.65 6.90 1.79
N GLU A 135 7.82 6.71 0.48
CA GLU A 135 9.09 6.98 -0.20
C GLU A 135 9.42 8.48 -0.19
N ARG A 136 8.41 9.35 -0.31
CA ARG A 136 8.60 10.79 -0.18
C ARG A 136 9.03 11.20 1.23
N VAL A 137 8.52 10.52 2.29
CA VAL A 137 8.99 10.73 3.67
C VAL A 137 10.46 10.36 3.79
N THR A 138 10.85 9.19 3.26
CA THR A 138 12.27 8.76 3.23
C THR A 138 13.15 9.77 2.50
N THR A 139 12.69 10.28 1.34
CA THR A 139 13.44 11.29 0.56
C THR A 139 13.67 12.57 1.36
N LEU A 140 12.63 13.07 2.03
CA LEU A 140 12.74 14.23 2.91
C LEU A 140 13.73 13.98 4.05
N HIS A 141 13.61 12.84 4.75
CA HIS A 141 14.52 12.49 5.85
C HIS A 141 15.97 12.32 5.39
N GLN A 142 16.21 11.80 4.18
CA GLN A 142 17.55 11.73 3.59
C GLN A 142 18.14 13.12 3.36
N GLN A 143 17.36 14.06 2.82
CA GLN A 143 17.83 15.45 2.65
C GLN A 143 18.16 16.08 4.00
N LEU A 144 17.27 15.95 4.99
CA LEU A 144 17.50 16.52 6.32
C LEU A 144 18.70 15.89 7.03
N GLN A 145 19.01 14.63 6.77
CA GLN A 145 20.22 14.00 7.28
C GLN A 145 21.49 14.51 6.60
N GLN A 146 21.46 14.73 5.28
CA GLN A 146 22.60 15.29 4.51
C GLN A 146 22.95 16.70 4.98
N GLU A 147 21.95 17.48 5.38
CA GLU A 147 22.12 18.82 5.95
C GLU A 147 22.44 18.81 7.46
N HIS A 148 22.68 17.63 8.04
CA HIS A 148 22.98 17.44 9.47
C HIS A 148 21.88 17.90 10.44
N ILE A 149 20.65 18.10 9.95
CA ILE A 149 19.47 18.39 10.78
C ILE A 149 19.03 17.12 11.52
N LEU A 150 19.06 15.98 10.83
CA LEU A 150 18.80 14.66 11.42
C LEU A 150 20.11 13.90 11.64
N LYS A 151 20.21 13.23 12.80
CA LYS A 151 21.38 12.41 13.15
C LYS A 151 21.37 11.04 12.48
N ALA A 152 20.18 10.44 12.34
CA ALA A 152 20.02 9.10 11.81
C ALA A 152 19.58 9.16 10.35
N ALA A 153 20.23 8.36 9.51
CA ALA A 153 19.78 8.14 8.14
C ALA A 153 18.54 7.23 8.14
N PRO A 154 17.50 7.56 7.37
CA PRO A 154 16.40 6.63 7.18
C PRO A 154 16.86 5.42 6.35
N LEU A 155 16.19 4.29 6.55
CA LEU A 155 16.41 3.15 5.67
C LEU A 155 15.91 3.47 4.25
N PRO A 156 16.57 2.94 3.20
CA PRO A 156 16.04 3.00 1.86
C PRO A 156 14.63 2.40 1.80
N HIS A 157 13.71 3.11 1.16
CA HIS A 157 12.34 2.66 0.97
C HIS A 157 11.98 2.81 -0.51
N ASN A 158 11.62 1.71 -1.15
CA ASN A 158 11.35 1.63 -2.59
C ASN A 158 10.14 0.74 -2.90
N ALA A 159 9.14 0.72 -2.02
CA ALA A 159 7.97 -0.15 -2.14
C ALA A 159 7.23 0.03 -3.48
N ILE A 160 7.06 1.28 -3.92
CA ILE A 160 6.38 1.60 -5.18
C ILE A 160 7.06 0.97 -6.40
N ALA A 161 8.40 0.87 -6.39
CA ALA A 161 9.16 0.25 -7.47
C ALA A 161 8.98 -1.26 -7.48
N GLY A 162 8.90 -1.89 -6.29
CA GLY A 162 8.55 -3.30 -6.14
C GLY A 162 7.14 -3.59 -6.66
N PHE A 163 6.15 -2.79 -6.24
CA PHE A 163 4.76 -2.93 -6.68
C PHE A 163 4.63 -2.79 -8.20
N ALA A 164 5.25 -1.76 -8.77
CA ALA A 164 5.19 -1.51 -10.21
C ALA A 164 5.90 -2.60 -11.03
N SER A 165 7.00 -3.16 -10.51
CA SER A 165 7.67 -4.30 -11.14
C SER A 165 6.79 -5.55 -11.13
N GLY A 166 6.21 -5.89 -9.98
CA GLY A 166 5.32 -7.05 -9.87
C GLY A 166 4.08 -6.95 -10.76
N ILE A 167 3.47 -5.77 -10.87
CA ILE A 167 2.36 -5.53 -11.82
C ILE A 167 2.82 -5.72 -13.25
N LYS A 168 3.95 -5.10 -13.62
CA LYS A 168 4.47 -5.20 -14.99
C LYS A 168 4.74 -6.64 -15.38
N GLU A 169 5.45 -7.38 -14.53
CA GLU A 169 5.75 -8.80 -14.75
C GLU A 169 4.48 -9.64 -14.87
N THR A 170 3.47 -9.39 -14.03
CA THR A 170 2.17 -10.06 -14.12
C THR A 170 1.49 -9.80 -15.48
N ILE A 171 1.48 -8.55 -15.94
CA ILE A 171 0.88 -8.19 -17.24
C ILE A 171 1.64 -8.83 -18.40
N GLU A 172 2.98 -8.83 -18.35
CA GLU A 172 3.82 -9.44 -19.38
C GLU A 172 3.61 -10.96 -19.43
N ASN A 173 3.48 -11.61 -18.27
CA ASN A 173 3.23 -13.04 -18.16
C ASN A 173 1.84 -13.47 -18.67
N LEU A 174 0.85 -12.58 -18.67
CA LEU A 174 -0.46 -12.84 -19.29
C LEU A 174 -0.35 -12.93 -20.83
N GLY A 175 0.68 -12.34 -21.43
CA GLY A 175 0.94 -12.42 -22.87
C GLY A 175 -0.06 -11.67 -23.76
N TRP A 176 -0.95 -10.86 -23.18
CA TRP A 176 -2.00 -10.16 -23.91
C TRP A 176 -1.45 -8.94 -24.66
N GLN A 177 -1.70 -8.90 -25.96
CA GLN A 177 -1.44 -7.72 -26.78
C GLN A 177 -2.43 -6.60 -26.40
N ASP A 178 -1.95 -5.37 -26.26
CA ASP A 178 -2.75 -4.19 -25.90
C ASP A 178 -3.50 -4.27 -24.55
N ALA A 179 -2.91 -4.91 -23.55
CA ALA A 179 -3.43 -4.88 -22.18
C ALA A 179 -3.23 -3.51 -21.51
N ALA A 180 -4.10 -3.21 -20.56
CA ALA A 180 -3.98 -2.09 -19.63
C ALA A 180 -4.33 -2.53 -18.21
N LEU A 181 -3.68 -1.94 -17.21
CA LEU A 181 -4.08 -2.08 -15.82
C LEU A 181 -5.34 -1.25 -15.57
N LEU A 182 -6.44 -1.90 -15.18
CA LEU A 182 -7.61 -1.20 -14.64
C LEU A 182 -7.41 -0.98 -13.14
N MET A 183 -7.20 0.27 -12.73
CA MET A 183 -7.20 0.67 -11.33
C MET A 183 -8.60 1.10 -10.91
N LEU A 184 -9.26 0.25 -10.12
CA LEU A 184 -10.55 0.56 -9.52
C LEU A 184 -10.38 1.58 -8.41
N VAL A 185 -11.09 2.71 -8.51
CA VAL A 185 -10.96 3.84 -7.57
C VAL A 185 -12.30 4.22 -6.96
N GLN A 186 -12.27 4.89 -5.80
CA GLN A 186 -13.46 5.45 -5.19
C GLN A 186 -13.81 6.82 -5.80
N PRO A 187 -15.10 7.18 -5.88
CA PRO A 187 -15.49 8.58 -6.09
C PRO A 187 -14.89 9.46 -4.99
N LYS A 188 -14.40 10.65 -5.36
CA LYS A 188 -13.79 11.62 -4.42
C LYS A 188 -12.58 11.06 -3.65
N GLU A 189 -11.73 10.30 -4.34
CA GLU A 189 -10.49 9.76 -3.79
C GLU A 189 -9.63 10.84 -3.11
N ARG A 190 -9.31 10.63 -1.83
CA ARG A 190 -8.50 11.55 -1.01
C ARG A 190 -7.02 11.20 -1.06
N ASN A 191 -6.69 9.91 -1.21
CA ASN A 191 -5.32 9.42 -1.34
C ASN A 191 -4.80 9.52 -2.78
N TRP A 192 -5.25 10.55 -3.51
CA TRP A 192 -4.99 10.70 -4.94
C TRP A 192 -3.50 10.86 -5.26
N PHE A 193 -2.76 11.61 -4.43
CA PHE A 193 -1.33 11.84 -4.68
C PHE A 193 -0.48 10.57 -4.54
N ASP A 194 -0.86 9.67 -3.64
CA ASP A 194 -0.21 8.36 -3.54
C ASP A 194 -0.43 7.53 -4.81
N GLN A 195 -1.68 7.53 -5.32
CA GLN A 195 -2.01 6.88 -6.59
C GLN A 195 -1.29 7.55 -7.78
N MET A 196 -1.21 8.89 -7.82
CA MET A 196 -0.47 9.66 -8.84
C MET A 196 0.98 9.23 -8.96
N GLY A 197 1.68 9.12 -7.84
CA GLY A 197 3.05 8.61 -7.83
C GLY A 197 3.13 7.21 -8.40
N PHE A 198 2.15 6.35 -8.09
CA PHE A 198 2.10 5.00 -8.62
C PHE A 198 1.86 4.96 -10.13
N PHE A 199 0.93 5.76 -10.66
CA PHE A 199 0.72 5.90 -12.11
C PHE A 199 1.99 6.38 -12.81
N ALA A 200 2.70 7.35 -12.24
CA ALA A 200 3.93 7.86 -12.83
C ALA A 200 5.00 6.76 -12.95
N VAL A 201 5.14 5.91 -11.92
CA VAL A 201 6.10 4.78 -11.96
C VAL A 201 5.66 3.70 -12.96
N LEU A 202 4.37 3.35 -13.00
CA LEU A 202 3.84 2.38 -13.97
C LEU A 202 3.98 2.87 -15.41
N SER A 203 3.65 4.14 -15.67
CA SER A 203 3.77 4.78 -16.99
C SER A 203 5.21 4.80 -17.48
N LYS A 204 6.17 5.17 -16.62
CA LYS A 204 7.61 5.09 -16.94
C LYS A 204 8.09 3.68 -17.32
N ARG A 205 7.37 2.64 -16.87
CA ARG A 205 7.66 1.24 -17.17
C ARG A 205 6.91 0.71 -18.41
N GLY A 206 6.14 1.56 -19.08
CA GLY A 206 5.35 1.20 -20.27
C GLY A 206 3.99 0.58 -19.96
N VAL A 207 3.56 0.56 -18.70
CA VAL A 207 2.25 0.01 -18.32
C VAL A 207 1.17 1.06 -18.60
N LYS A 208 0.25 0.74 -19.52
CA LYS A 208 -0.97 1.53 -19.76
C LYS A 208 -1.88 1.37 -18.53
N VAL A 209 -2.37 2.47 -17.97
CA VAL A 209 -3.27 2.45 -16.80
C VAL A 209 -4.56 3.18 -17.11
N VAL A 210 -5.68 2.54 -16.81
CA VAL A 210 -7.04 3.10 -16.87
C VAL A 210 -7.57 3.20 -15.46
N ARG A 211 -8.17 4.33 -15.10
CA ARG A 211 -8.85 4.50 -13.82
C ARG A 211 -10.35 4.51 -14.06
N ALA A 212 -11.09 3.79 -13.21
CA ALA A 212 -12.54 3.84 -13.21
C ALA A 212 -13.10 3.49 -11.83
N THR A 213 -14.24 4.08 -11.51
CA THR A 213 -15.09 3.62 -10.41
C THR A 213 -15.85 2.36 -10.81
N LEU A 214 -16.32 1.58 -9.83
CA LEU A 214 -17.20 0.44 -10.11
C LEU A 214 -18.47 0.85 -10.87
N ALA A 215 -19.00 2.06 -10.64
CA ALA A 215 -20.15 2.59 -11.35
C ALA A 215 -19.85 2.84 -12.85
N GLU A 216 -18.68 3.41 -13.16
CA GLU A 216 -18.25 3.61 -14.56
C GLU A 216 -17.97 2.28 -15.26
N VAL A 217 -17.42 1.30 -14.55
CA VAL A 217 -17.23 -0.06 -15.09
C VAL A 217 -18.58 -0.72 -15.36
N HIS A 218 -19.57 -0.54 -14.49
CA HIS A 218 -20.93 -1.04 -14.72
C HIS A 218 -21.58 -0.40 -15.97
N GLU A 219 -21.42 0.91 -16.15
CA GLU A 219 -22.03 1.66 -17.25
C GLU A 219 -21.34 1.40 -18.61
N LYS A 220 -20.00 1.35 -18.62
CA LYS A 220 -19.19 1.39 -19.86
C LYS A 220 -18.41 0.10 -20.12
N GLY A 221 -18.21 -0.72 -19.09
CA GLY A 221 -17.42 -1.94 -19.16
C GLY A 221 -18.12 -3.04 -19.93
N LYS A 222 -17.36 -3.75 -20.76
CA LYS A 222 -17.81 -4.96 -21.47
C LYS A 222 -16.68 -5.97 -21.44
N LEU A 223 -17.00 -7.21 -21.07
CA LEU A 223 -16.08 -8.32 -21.27
C LEU A 223 -16.01 -8.61 -22.78
N LYS A 224 -14.81 -8.90 -23.27
CA LYS A 224 -14.64 -9.42 -24.63
C LYS A 224 -15.10 -10.88 -24.70
#